data_AF-A0A9P4YHZ9-F1
#
_entry.id   AF-A0A9P4YHZ9-F1
#
_cell.length_a   1.000
_cell.length_b   1.000
_cell.length_c   1.000
_cell.angle_alpha   90.00
_cell.angle_beta   90.00
_cell.angle_gamma   90.00
#
_symmetry.space_group_name_H-M   'P 1'
#
loop_
_entity.id
_entity.type
_entity.pdbx_description
1 polymer ?
#
loop_
_entity_poly.entity_id
_entity_poly.type
_entity_poly.pdbx_seq_one_letter_code
_entity_poly.pdbx_strand_id
1 'polypeptide(L)'
;MGQTEDITLLHFNDVYHISNAEQVARFATVLANPQYITQDVSVPDHQLRLFSGDVFSPSLEASVLRGGHIPTILNAMKIDVACYGNHDFDFGEDRLVELSKITKFPWMLTNVLRRDSQSTQGRNDRLLALAREYVIREVGGLKVGFIGLAGT
;
A
#
# COMPACT_ATOMS: atom_id res chain seq x y z
N MET A 1 1.40 35.72 -10.66
CA MET A 1 2.13 34.46 -10.92
C MET A 1 1.52 33.42 -10.00
N GLY A 2 0.98 32.32 -10.54
CA GLY A 2 0.45 31.24 -9.70
C GLY A 2 1.60 30.53 -8.99
N GLN A 3 1.48 30.31 -7.68
CA GLN A 3 2.45 29.55 -6.92
C GLN A 3 2.35 28.09 -7.38
N THR A 4 3.48 27.50 -7.81
CA THR A 4 3.53 26.07 -8.14
C THR A 4 3.62 25.31 -6.81
N GLU A 5 2.66 24.42 -6.56
CA GLU A 5 2.67 23.53 -5.41
C GLU A 5 3.31 22.20 -5.82
N ASP A 6 4.47 21.89 -5.26
CA ASP A 6 5.16 20.63 -5.51
C ASP A 6 4.67 19.54 -4.55
N ILE A 7 4.49 18.32 -5.07
CA ILE A 7 4.11 17.14 -4.28
C ILE A 7 5.22 16.11 -4.40
N THR A 8 5.61 15.53 -3.27
CA THR A 8 6.54 14.39 -3.23
C THR A 8 5.79 13.07 -3.08
N LEU A 9 6.06 12.14 -3.99
CA LEU A 9 5.57 10.77 -3.90
C LEU A 9 6.71 9.89 -3.39
N LEU A 10 6.55 9.34 -2.19
CA LEU A 10 7.47 8.37 -1.62
C LEU A 10 6.89 6.98 -1.85
N HIS A 11 7.61 6.13 -2.58
CA HIS A 11 7.11 4.83 -3.01
C HIS A 11 8.06 3.70 -2.61
N PHE A 12 7.47 2.56 -2.26
CA PHE A 12 8.17 1.30 -2.07
C PHE A 12 7.26 0.12 -2.44
N ASN A 13 7.86 -1.05 -2.62
CA ASN A 13 7.20 -2.27 -3.07
C ASN A 13 7.96 -3.51 -2.60
N ASP A 14 7.41 -4.70 -2.85
CA ASP A 14 8.15 -5.97 -2.82
C ASP A 14 8.89 -6.22 -1.49
N VAL A 15 8.15 -6.10 -0.37
CA VAL A 15 8.71 -6.29 0.97
C VAL A 15 8.50 -7.74 1.39
N TYR A 16 9.33 -8.62 0.82
CA TYR A 16 9.20 -10.06 1.05
C TYR A 16 9.69 -10.49 2.42
N HIS A 17 10.89 -10.06 2.82
CA HIS A 17 11.55 -10.54 4.03
C HIS A 17 12.09 -9.39 4.87
N ILE A 18 11.85 -9.46 6.18
CA ILE A 18 12.34 -8.51 7.16
C ILE A 18 13.31 -9.25 8.08
N SER A 19 14.60 -9.15 7.76
CA SER A 19 15.66 -9.84 8.51
C SER A 19 16.13 -9.07 9.75
N ASN A 20 15.92 -7.76 9.81
CA ASN A 20 16.54 -6.89 10.81
C ASN A 20 15.65 -5.68 11.18
N ALA A 21 15.31 -5.56 12.46
CA ALA A 21 14.51 -4.44 12.98
C ALA A 21 15.21 -3.07 12.83
N GLU A 22 16.54 -3.01 12.90
CA GLU A 22 17.29 -1.78 12.68
C GLU A 22 17.12 -1.26 11.26
N GLN A 23 17.16 -2.15 10.26
CA GLN A 23 16.96 -1.77 8.86
C GLN A 23 15.54 -1.25 8.64
N VAL A 24 14.53 -1.88 9.24
CA VAL A 24 13.14 -1.40 9.20
C VAL A 24 13.00 -0.03 9.85
N ALA A 25 13.62 0.18 11.01
CA ALA A 25 13.57 1.47 11.70
C ALA A 25 14.25 2.57 10.88
N ARG A 26 15.40 2.28 10.27
CA ARG A 26 16.10 3.20 9.36
C ARG A 26 15.24 3.53 8.14
N PHE A 27 14.65 2.51 7.51
CA PHE A 27 13.75 2.70 6.38
C PHE A 27 12.53 3.56 6.77
N ALA A 28 11.87 3.25 7.89
CA ALA A 28 10.74 4.02 8.40
C ALA A 28 11.11 5.50 8.66
N THR A 29 12.31 5.75 9.17
CA THR A 29 12.83 7.10 9.43
C THR A 29 12.99 7.88 8.12
N VAL A 30 13.58 7.24 7.10
CA VAL A 30 13.76 7.85 5.78
C VAL A 30 12.43 8.06 5.07
N LEU A 31 11.50 7.12 5.16
CA LEU A 31 10.15 7.24 4.60
C LEU A 31 9.31 8.32 5.31
N ALA A 32 9.56 8.55 6.60
CA ALA A 32 8.91 9.62 7.35
C ALA A 32 9.48 10.99 6.97
N ASN A 33 10.80 11.08 6.74
CA ASN A 33 11.47 12.30 6.32
C ASN A 33 12.63 11.98 5.35
N PRO A 34 12.43 12.11 4.04
CA PRO A 34 13.46 11.79 3.04
C PRO A 34 14.65 12.77 3.05
N GLN A 35 14.52 13.93 3.71
CA GLN A 35 15.60 14.92 3.82
C GLN A 35 16.85 14.33 4.51
N TYR A 36 16.68 13.31 5.35
CA TYR A 36 17.80 12.60 5.98
C TYR A 36 18.75 11.94 4.98
N ILE A 37 18.29 11.62 3.76
CA ILE A 37 19.12 11.01 2.72
C ILE A 37 19.35 11.92 1.52
N THR A 38 18.38 12.78 1.17
CA THR A 38 18.52 13.65 0.00
C THR A 38 19.38 14.87 0.31
N GLN A 39 19.48 15.27 1.60
CA GLN A 39 20.03 16.56 2.04
C GLN A 39 19.37 17.78 1.36
N ASP A 40 18.24 17.54 0.69
CA ASP A 40 17.52 18.52 -0.08
C ASP A 40 16.43 19.11 0.80
N VAL A 41 16.70 20.31 1.32
CA VAL A 41 15.74 21.07 2.14
C VAL A 41 14.56 21.61 1.32
N SER A 42 14.60 21.47 -0.01
CA SER A 42 13.48 21.84 -0.88
C SER A 42 12.41 20.76 -0.98
N VAL A 43 12.63 19.56 -0.40
CA VAL A 43 11.60 18.50 -0.39
C VAL A 43 10.32 19.06 0.24
N PRO A 44 9.23 19.16 -0.53
CA PRO A 44 7.96 19.68 -0.03
C PRO A 44 7.45 18.93 1.19
N ASP A 45 6.78 19.66 2.09
CA ASP A 45 6.02 19.08 3.21
C ASP A 45 4.81 18.26 2.69
N HIS A 46 4.37 18.55 1.47
CA HIS A 46 3.30 17.87 0.75
C HIS A 46 3.75 16.49 0.25
N GLN A 47 3.63 15.48 1.11
CA GLN A 47 4.12 14.12 0.84
C GLN A 47 2.99 13.09 0.84
N LEU A 48 3.08 12.11 -0.06
CA LEU A 48 2.24 10.92 -0.08
C LEU A 48 3.11 9.66 -0.08
N ARG A 49 2.81 8.72 0.81
CA ARG A 49 3.49 7.43 0.98
C ARG A 49 2.68 6.34 0.27
N LEU A 50 3.25 5.78 -0.78
CA LEU A 50 2.61 4.84 -1.68
C LEU A 50 3.27 3.47 -1.54
N PHE A 51 2.45 2.42 -1.56
CA PHE A 51 2.94 1.05 -1.48
C PHE A 51 2.35 0.20 -2.62
N SER A 52 3.17 -0.45 -3.45
CA SER A 52 2.65 -1.22 -4.60
C SER A 52 2.59 -2.74 -4.40
N GLY A 53 2.36 -3.18 -3.16
CA GLY A 53 2.02 -4.57 -2.86
C GLY A 53 3.21 -5.52 -2.79
N ASP A 54 2.89 -6.81 -2.80
CA ASP A 54 3.82 -7.93 -2.63
C ASP A 54 4.54 -7.88 -1.27
N VAL A 55 3.74 -8.11 -0.22
CA VAL A 55 4.24 -8.11 1.16
C VAL A 55 3.84 -9.34 1.94
N PHE A 56 2.73 -9.98 1.58
CA PHE A 56 2.23 -11.08 2.41
C PHE A 56 2.95 -12.41 2.15
N SER A 57 3.64 -12.59 1.03
CA SER A 57 4.33 -13.81 0.56
C SER A 57 5.49 -13.41 -0.37
N PRO A 58 6.58 -14.20 -0.58
CA PRO A 58 6.80 -15.60 -0.19
C PRO A 58 7.94 -15.84 0.81
N SER A 59 8.07 -15.02 1.86
CA SER A 59 9.08 -15.27 2.89
C SER A 59 8.83 -16.53 3.73
N LEU A 60 9.87 -16.96 4.45
CA LEU A 60 9.76 -18.04 5.43
C LEU A 60 8.73 -17.70 6.51
N GLU A 61 8.74 -16.47 7.03
CA GLU A 61 7.76 -15.99 8.00
C GLU A 61 6.33 -16.04 7.43
N ALA A 62 6.17 -15.66 6.15
CA ALA A 62 4.91 -15.78 5.45
C ALA A 62 4.43 -17.23 5.34
N SER A 63 5.33 -18.18 5.08
CA SER A 63 4.96 -19.61 4.98
C SER A 63 4.36 -20.17 6.27
N VAL A 64 4.76 -19.64 7.44
CA VAL A 64 4.30 -20.08 8.77
C VAL A 64 3.13 -19.25 9.28
N LEU A 65 3.24 -17.92 9.17
CA LEU A 65 2.30 -16.96 9.77
C LEU A 65 1.25 -16.43 8.79
N ARG A 66 1.33 -16.87 7.52
CA ARG A 66 0.41 -16.52 6.43
C ARG A 66 0.17 -15.01 6.36
N GLY A 67 1.25 -14.24 6.26
CA GLY A 67 1.24 -12.77 6.22
C GLY A 67 1.00 -12.04 7.55
N GLY A 68 0.66 -12.74 8.64
CA GLY A 68 0.21 -12.11 9.90
C GLY A 68 1.26 -11.29 10.66
N HIS A 69 2.54 -11.40 10.30
CA HIS A 69 3.66 -10.71 10.96
C HIS A 69 3.89 -9.27 10.46
N ILE A 70 3.40 -8.96 9.25
CA ILE A 70 3.64 -7.70 8.54
C ILE A 70 2.71 -6.53 8.92
N PRO A 71 1.39 -6.72 9.16
CA PRO A 71 0.45 -5.59 9.26
C PRO A 71 0.83 -4.53 10.29
N THR A 72 1.37 -4.93 11.44
CA THR A 72 1.85 -3.99 12.47
C THR A 72 2.97 -3.10 11.95
N ILE A 73 3.87 -3.65 11.15
CA ILE A 73 4.99 -2.93 10.54
C ILE A 73 4.47 -1.94 9.49
N LEU A 74 3.61 -2.38 8.56
CA LEU A 74 3.04 -1.50 7.54
C LEU A 74 2.22 -0.36 8.13
N ASN A 75 1.47 -0.63 9.20
CA ASN A 75 0.71 0.40 9.91
C ASN A 75 1.61 1.49 10.52
N ALA A 76 2.84 1.14 10.92
CA ALA A 76 3.82 2.09 11.41
C ALA A 76 4.40 2.99 10.28
N MET A 77 4.33 2.54 9.02
CA MET A 77 4.86 3.27 7.85
C MET A 77 3.97 4.43 7.37
N LYS A 78 2.76 4.59 7.95
CA LYS A 78 1.80 5.67 7.60
C LYS A 78 1.53 5.75 6.09
N ILE A 79 1.32 4.60 5.45
CA ILE A 79 1.00 4.50 4.03
C ILE A 79 -0.32 5.23 3.75
N ASP A 80 -0.35 6.06 2.72
CA ASP A 80 -1.53 6.82 2.32
C ASP A 80 -2.43 6.01 1.39
N VAL A 81 -1.82 5.23 0.49
CA VAL A 81 -2.49 4.41 -0.52
C VAL A 81 -1.63 3.19 -0.86
N ALA A 82 -2.25 2.03 -0.98
CA ALA A 82 -1.60 0.81 -1.46
C ALA A 82 -2.36 0.14 -2.61
N CYS A 83 -1.68 -0.68 -3.42
CA CYS A 83 -2.31 -1.67 -4.30
C CYS A 83 -1.81 -3.08 -3.98
N TYR A 84 -2.61 -4.09 -4.31
CA TYR A 84 -2.18 -5.48 -4.18
C TYR A 84 -1.24 -5.86 -5.33
N GLY A 85 -0.23 -6.66 -5.02
CA GLY A 85 0.57 -7.39 -6.00
C GLY A 85 0.06 -8.82 -6.18
N ASN A 86 0.76 -9.63 -7.00
CA ASN A 86 0.36 -11.00 -7.27
C ASN A 86 0.55 -11.92 -6.05
N HIS A 87 1.60 -11.73 -5.26
CA HIS A 87 1.92 -12.57 -4.10
C HIS A 87 1.02 -12.31 -2.90
N ASP A 88 0.34 -11.17 -2.85
CA ASP A 88 -0.62 -10.89 -1.78
C ASP A 88 -1.80 -11.88 -1.77
N PHE A 89 -2.07 -12.54 -2.91
CA PHE A 89 -3.15 -13.52 -3.06
C PHE A 89 -2.73 -14.97 -2.75
N ASP A 90 -1.44 -15.24 -2.47
CA ASP A 90 -0.90 -16.60 -2.35
C ASP A 90 -1.58 -17.46 -1.28
N PHE A 91 -2.14 -16.83 -0.23
CA PHE A 91 -2.86 -17.54 0.84
C PHE A 91 -4.38 -17.57 0.68
N GLY A 92 -4.88 -17.11 -0.47
CA GLY A 92 -6.29 -17.02 -0.80
C GLY A 92 -6.94 -15.70 -0.36
N GLU A 93 -8.07 -15.38 -1.00
CA GLU A 93 -8.78 -14.12 -0.80
C GLU A 93 -9.25 -13.94 0.66
N ASP A 94 -9.78 -14.97 1.30
CA ASP A 94 -10.28 -14.87 2.68
C ASP A 94 -9.19 -14.40 3.65
N ARG A 95 -7.98 -14.95 3.51
CA ARG A 95 -6.84 -14.52 4.31
C ARG A 95 -6.42 -13.09 3.97
N LEU A 96 -6.42 -12.73 2.69
CA LEU A 96 -6.12 -11.36 2.28
C LEU A 96 -7.15 -10.37 2.85
N VAL A 97 -8.44 -10.70 2.85
CA VAL A 97 -9.51 -9.90 3.48
C VAL A 97 -9.22 -9.67 4.97
N GLU A 98 -8.80 -10.70 5.71
CA GLU A 98 -8.41 -10.56 7.12
C GLU A 98 -7.25 -9.59 7.30
N LEU A 99 -6.17 -9.76 6.51
CA LEU A 99 -4.97 -8.92 6.56
C LEU A 99 -5.29 -7.46 6.17
N SER A 100 -6.17 -7.26 5.20
CA SER A 100 -6.61 -5.95 4.75
C SER A 100 -7.50 -5.23 5.75
N LYS A 101 -8.23 -5.96 6.60
CA LYS A 101 -9.01 -5.36 7.70
C LYS A 101 -8.13 -4.84 8.85
N ILE A 102 -6.94 -5.43 9.04
CA ILE A 102 -6.01 -5.04 10.12
C ILE A 102 -4.96 -4.02 9.68
N THR A 103 -4.80 -3.80 8.38
CA THR A 103 -4.02 -2.68 7.84
C THR A 103 -4.84 -1.39 7.87
N LYS A 104 -4.17 -0.24 8.07
CA LYS A 104 -4.79 1.07 8.36
C LYS A 104 -4.79 2.02 7.17
N PHE A 105 -4.68 1.48 5.96
CA PHE A 105 -4.62 2.23 4.71
C PHE A 105 -5.44 1.50 3.65
N PRO A 106 -5.96 2.21 2.62
CA PRO A 106 -6.77 1.57 1.60
C PRO A 106 -5.90 0.78 0.63
N TRP A 107 -6.36 -0.43 0.31
CA TRP A 107 -5.85 -1.22 -0.80
C TRP A 107 -6.68 -0.97 -2.05
N MET A 108 -6.01 -0.94 -3.20
CA MET A 108 -6.62 -0.71 -4.50
C MET A 108 -6.42 -1.87 -5.46
N LEU A 109 -7.42 -2.06 -6.30
CA LEU A 109 -7.38 -3.01 -7.41
C LEU A 109 -8.45 -2.62 -8.42
N THR A 110 -8.07 -2.55 -9.69
CA THR A 110 -8.98 -2.11 -10.77
C THR A 110 -9.24 -3.22 -11.78
N ASN A 111 -8.31 -4.17 -11.91
CA ASN A 111 -8.27 -5.13 -13.01
C ASN A 111 -8.56 -6.59 -12.62
N VAL A 112 -8.87 -6.87 -11.35
CA VAL A 112 -9.16 -8.24 -10.88
C VAL A 112 -10.55 -8.30 -10.24
N LEU A 113 -11.40 -9.14 -10.82
CA LEU A 113 -12.83 -9.23 -10.49
C LEU A 113 -13.22 -10.63 -10.03
N ARG A 114 -14.18 -10.72 -9.11
CA ARG A 114 -14.83 -11.98 -8.72
C ARG A 114 -15.63 -12.53 -9.91
N ARG A 115 -15.29 -13.75 -10.35
CA ARG A 115 -15.88 -14.41 -11.53
C ARG A 115 -17.42 -14.51 -11.49
N ASP A 116 -17.98 -14.79 -10.32
CA ASP A 116 -19.42 -15.09 -10.14
C ASP A 116 -20.20 -13.96 -9.44
N SER A 117 -19.69 -12.74 -9.46
CA SER A 117 -20.36 -11.61 -8.81
C SER A 117 -21.58 -11.14 -9.62
N GLN A 118 -22.68 -11.91 -9.53
CA GLN A 118 -24.04 -11.36 -9.63
C GLN A 118 -24.21 -10.40 -8.45
N SER A 119 -23.75 -9.16 -8.62
CA SER A 119 -23.82 -8.09 -7.61
C SER A 119 -25.26 -7.95 -7.12
N THR A 120 -25.54 -8.47 -5.93
CA THR A 120 -26.82 -8.27 -5.22
C THR A 120 -26.73 -7.09 -4.25
N GLN A 121 -25.52 -6.60 -3.94
CA GLN A 121 -25.26 -5.45 -3.08
C GLN A 121 -24.21 -4.50 -3.69
N GLY A 122 -24.60 -3.71 -4.69
CA GLY A 122 -23.86 -2.53 -5.13
C GLY A 122 -22.46 -2.77 -5.71
N ARG A 123 -21.81 -1.66 -6.12
CA ARG A 123 -20.54 -1.64 -6.88
C ARG A 123 -19.32 -2.22 -6.12
N ASN A 124 -19.40 -2.41 -4.81
CA ASN A 124 -18.26 -2.78 -3.96
C ASN A 124 -17.97 -4.29 -3.85
N ASP A 125 -18.88 -5.18 -4.29
CA ASP A 125 -18.73 -6.64 -4.16
C ASP A 125 -18.05 -7.32 -5.36
N ARG A 126 -17.58 -6.53 -6.34
CA ARG A 126 -16.97 -7.04 -7.57
C ARG A 126 -15.46 -7.25 -7.46
N LEU A 127 -14.78 -6.43 -6.65
CA LEU A 127 -13.33 -6.47 -6.49
C LEU A 127 -12.94 -7.48 -5.40
N LEU A 128 -11.80 -8.12 -5.58
CA LEU A 128 -11.27 -9.03 -4.57
C LEU A 128 -10.80 -8.26 -3.32
N ALA A 129 -10.79 -8.95 -2.18
CA ALA A 129 -10.04 -8.54 -1.00
C ALA A 129 -10.37 -7.14 -0.46
N LEU A 130 -11.64 -6.71 -0.54
CA LEU A 130 -12.09 -5.38 -0.10
C LEU A 130 -11.35 -4.22 -0.79
N ALA A 131 -10.77 -4.46 -1.97
CA ALA A 131 -10.06 -3.43 -2.70
C ALA A 131 -11.00 -2.31 -3.13
N ARG A 132 -10.45 -1.11 -3.24
CA ARG A 132 -11.12 0.04 -3.87
C ARG A 132 -10.69 0.13 -5.33
N GLU A 133 -11.64 0.47 -6.20
CA GLU A 133 -11.35 0.70 -7.62
C GLU A 133 -10.36 1.87 -7.80
N TYR A 134 -10.55 2.93 -7.02
CA TYR A 134 -9.65 4.08 -6.96
C TYR A 134 -9.68 4.74 -5.58
N VAL A 135 -8.65 5.54 -5.28
CA VAL A 135 -8.60 6.40 -4.10
C VAL A 135 -8.23 7.81 -4.53
N ILE A 136 -8.88 8.81 -3.95
CA ILE A 136 -8.49 10.21 -4.12
C ILE A 136 -7.88 10.69 -2.79
N ARG A 137 -6.73 11.35 -2.87
CA ARG A 137 -6.09 12.05 -1.75
C ARG A 137 -6.00 13.53 -2.06
N GLU A 138 -6.14 14.36 -1.03
CA GLU A 138 -5.90 15.80 -1.14
C GLU A 138 -4.59 16.11 -0.41
N VAL A 139 -3.67 16.79 -1.10
CA VAL A 139 -2.36 17.18 -0.57
C VAL A 139 -1.97 18.52 -1.17
N GLY A 140 -1.58 19.50 -0.33
CA GLY A 140 -1.28 20.86 -0.81
C GLY A 140 -2.42 21.52 -1.61
N GLY A 141 -3.68 21.21 -1.28
CA GLY A 141 -4.85 21.70 -2.03
C GLY A 141 -5.07 21.04 -3.40
N LEU A 142 -4.23 20.09 -3.79
CA LEU A 142 -4.36 19.32 -5.04
C LEU A 142 -5.04 17.98 -4.77
N LYS A 143 -5.97 17.59 -5.65
CA LYS A 143 -6.60 16.26 -5.63
C LYS A 143 -5.83 15.31 -6.52
N VAL A 144 -5.27 14.27 -5.93
CA VAL A 144 -4.50 13.22 -6.61
C VAL A 144 -5.32 11.93 -6.61
N GLY A 145 -5.62 11.40 -7.79
CA GLY A 145 -6.32 10.14 -7.98
C GLY A 145 -5.34 8.98 -8.17
N PHE A 146 -5.64 7.86 -7.54
CA PHE A 146 -4.85 6.63 -7.57
C PHE A 146 -5.69 5.46 -8.06
N ILE A 147 -5.11 4.64 -8.93
CA ILE A 147 -5.65 3.37 -9.39
C ILE A 147 -4.62 2.27 -9.12
N GLY A 148 -5.08 1.08 -8.78
CA GLY A 148 -4.22 -0.08 -8.51
C GLY A 148 -4.38 -1.15 -9.57
N LEU A 149 -3.28 -1.76 -10.00
CA LEU A 149 -3.26 -2.88 -10.95
C LEU A 149 -2.40 -4.00 -10.36
N ALA A 150 -2.89 -5.24 -10.43
CA ALA A 150 -2.10 -6.42 -10.12
C ALA A 150 -1.72 -7.16 -11.41
N GLY A 151 -0.44 -7.54 -11.52
CA GLY A 151 0.04 -8.44 -12.58
C GLY A 151 -0.34 -9.89 -12.31
N THR A 152 -0.19 -10.73 -13.33
CA THR A 152 -0.32 -12.19 -13.24
C THR A 152 1.02 -12.87 -13.40
#